data_AF-A0A847F1S9-F1
#
_entry.id   AF-A0A847F1S9-F1
#
_cell.length_a   1.000
_cell.length_b   1.000
_cell.length_c   1.000
_cell.angle_alpha   90.00
_cell.angle_beta   90.00
_cell.angle_gamma   90.00
#
_symmetry.space_group_name_H-M   'P 1'
#
loop_
_entity.id
_entity.type
_entity.pdbx_description
1 polymer ?
#
loop_
_entity_poly.entity_id
_entity_poly.type
_entity_poly.pdbx_seq_one_letter_code
_entity_poly.pdbx_strand_id
1 'polypeptide(L)'
;MSVTQRWVASSLQDGYPAVADMDLDGKPEVVLVGSGRVSVLEGATGAVIAGPLNTPTTGCTGSCTANRGGPPTIADFDGDGRPEIGIAGGYSDSVYDDYREGEPIPEGITANPGELFVRWSIPTQDHSSNATGSSVFDCQGDGAAEVVYADECYLRVYSGVDGTVQLEWPNTSGTIHE
;
A
#
# COMPACT_ATOMS: atom_id res chain seq x y z
N MET A 1 -1.79 -29.63 -18.90
CA MET A 1 -1.46 -28.19 -18.91
C MET A 1 -0.08 -28.04 -18.29
N SER A 2 0.89 -27.42 -18.96
CA SER A 2 2.23 -27.17 -18.40
C SER A 2 2.38 -25.69 -18.09
N VAL A 3 2.92 -25.37 -16.92
CA VAL A 3 3.26 -24.00 -16.53
C VAL A 3 4.65 -23.67 -17.08
N THR A 4 4.80 -22.48 -17.67
CA THR A 4 6.10 -21.96 -18.15
C THR A 4 6.48 -20.75 -17.31
N GLN A 5 7.61 -20.83 -16.61
CA GLN A 5 8.17 -19.69 -15.90
C GLN A 5 8.63 -18.63 -16.91
N ARG A 6 8.21 -17.37 -16.71
CA ARG A 6 8.59 -16.24 -17.57
C ARG A 6 9.85 -15.54 -17.06
N TRP A 7 9.87 -15.19 -15.78
CA TRP A 7 10.97 -14.48 -15.13
C TRP A 7 10.99 -14.79 -13.63
N VAL A 8 12.09 -14.43 -12.97
CA VAL A 8 12.25 -14.40 -11.51
C VAL A 8 13.01 -13.13 -11.16
N ALA A 9 12.44 -12.28 -10.31
CA ALA A 9 13.09 -11.06 -9.84
C ALA A 9 14.06 -11.37 -8.68
N SER A 10 15.17 -12.06 -8.96
CA SER A 10 16.07 -12.63 -7.94
C SER A 10 16.77 -11.60 -7.04
N SER A 11 16.71 -10.32 -7.37
CA SER A 11 17.25 -9.22 -6.56
C SER A 11 16.28 -8.73 -5.48
N LEU A 12 15.01 -9.16 -5.52
CA LEU A 12 13.99 -8.81 -4.54
C LEU A 12 13.76 -9.98 -3.58
N GLN A 13 13.25 -9.65 -2.40
CA GLN A 13 12.81 -10.67 -1.44
C GLN A 13 11.38 -11.09 -1.76
N ASP A 14 11.03 -12.31 -1.38
CA ASP A 14 9.65 -12.80 -1.46
C ASP A 14 8.72 -11.89 -0.66
N GLY A 15 7.50 -11.76 -1.14
CA GLY A 15 6.54 -10.81 -0.60
C GLY A 15 5.13 -11.04 -1.12
N TYR A 16 4.23 -10.14 -0.74
CA TYR A 16 2.85 -10.12 -1.22
C TYR A 16 2.78 -9.38 -2.57
N PRO A 17 2.27 -10.04 -3.62
CA PRO A 17 2.08 -9.40 -4.92
C PRO A 17 0.66 -8.83 -5.07
N ALA A 18 0.53 -7.75 -5.82
CA ALA A 18 -0.69 -7.35 -6.52
C ALA A 18 -0.36 -7.00 -7.98
N VAL A 19 -1.36 -7.05 -8.85
CA VAL A 19 -1.19 -6.83 -10.29
C VAL A 19 -2.22 -5.82 -10.75
N ALA A 20 -1.76 -4.75 -11.40
CA ALA A 20 -2.60 -3.73 -12.01
C ALA A 20 -1.80 -3.03 -13.11
N ASP A 21 -2.51 -2.35 -14.01
CA ASP A 21 -1.92 -1.40 -14.95
C ASP A 21 -1.71 -0.08 -14.20
N MET A 22 -0.51 0.11 -13.65
CA MET A 22 -0.19 1.21 -12.74
C MET A 22 0.03 2.51 -13.49
N ASP A 23 0.64 2.44 -14.68
CA ASP A 23 0.95 3.62 -15.49
C ASP A 23 -0.07 3.92 -16.60
N LEU A 24 -1.11 3.09 -16.71
CA LEU A 24 -2.20 3.16 -17.69
C LEU A 24 -1.74 3.00 -19.14
N ASP A 25 -0.64 2.28 -19.38
CA ASP A 25 -0.14 2.00 -20.72
C ASP A 25 -0.83 0.80 -21.41
N GLY A 26 -1.72 0.11 -20.70
CA GLY A 26 -2.43 -1.08 -21.16
C GLY A 26 -1.69 -2.39 -20.89
N LYS A 27 -0.53 -2.35 -20.24
CA LYS A 27 0.21 -3.52 -19.74
C LYS A 27 0.19 -3.53 -18.21
N PRO A 28 0.20 -4.72 -17.60
CA PRO A 28 0.15 -4.81 -16.15
C PRO A 28 1.56 -4.77 -15.53
N GLU A 29 1.65 -4.10 -14.39
CA GLU A 29 2.76 -4.14 -13.47
C GLU A 29 2.45 -5.10 -12.31
N VAL A 30 3.51 -5.50 -11.60
CA VAL A 30 3.44 -6.23 -10.35
C VAL A 30 3.93 -5.32 -9.23
N VAL A 31 3.04 -5.01 -8.29
CA VAL A 31 3.42 -4.41 -7.01
C VAL A 31 3.85 -5.54 -6.07
N LEU A 32 5.07 -5.47 -5.56
CA LEU A 32 5.61 -6.45 -4.62
C LEU A 32 5.96 -5.79 -3.30
N VAL A 33 5.36 -6.29 -2.21
CA VAL A 33 5.60 -5.83 -0.85
C VAL A 33 6.26 -6.92 -0.03
N GLY A 34 7.48 -6.69 0.44
CA GLY A 34 8.21 -7.66 1.23
C GLY A 34 9.34 -7.02 2.01
N SER A 35 9.61 -7.54 3.21
CA SER A 35 10.70 -7.09 4.08
C SER A 35 10.74 -5.57 4.31
N GLY A 36 9.54 -4.99 4.52
CA GLY A 36 9.36 -3.58 4.82
C GLY A 36 9.65 -2.67 3.64
N ARG A 37 9.50 -3.19 2.41
CA ARG A 37 9.72 -2.46 1.16
C ARG A 37 8.62 -2.74 0.15
N VAL A 38 8.33 -1.74 -0.67
CA VAL A 38 7.46 -1.83 -1.84
C VAL A 38 8.25 -1.56 -3.11
N SER A 39 8.02 -2.37 -4.14
CA SER A 39 8.57 -2.21 -5.49
C SER A 39 7.48 -2.39 -6.53
N VAL A 40 7.57 -1.65 -7.64
CA VAL A 40 6.75 -1.87 -8.84
C VAL A 40 7.63 -2.49 -9.92
N LEU A 41 7.15 -3.58 -10.51
CA LEU A 41 7.85 -4.33 -11.54
C LEU A 41 7.04 -4.35 -12.83
N GLU A 42 7.71 -4.22 -13.96
CA GLU A 42 7.14 -4.48 -15.28
C GLU A 42 6.66 -5.95 -15.36
N GLY A 43 5.36 -6.19 -15.60
CA GLY A 43 4.80 -7.55 -15.54
C GLY A 43 5.33 -8.47 -16.63
N ALA A 44 5.74 -7.93 -17.79
CA ALA A 44 6.29 -8.73 -18.87
C ALA A 44 7.72 -9.25 -18.59
N THR A 45 8.51 -8.51 -17.81
CA THR A 45 9.96 -8.76 -17.69
C THR A 45 10.45 -9.01 -16.26
N GLY A 46 9.69 -8.57 -15.26
CA GLY A 46 10.11 -8.54 -13.86
C GLY A 46 11.17 -7.47 -13.56
N ALA A 47 11.40 -6.51 -14.46
CA ALA A 47 12.29 -5.38 -14.21
C ALA A 47 11.65 -4.42 -13.20
N VAL A 48 12.41 -3.97 -12.19
CA VAL A 48 11.94 -2.95 -11.24
C VAL A 48 11.87 -1.61 -11.96
N ILE A 49 10.69 -1.01 -12.01
CA ILE A 49 10.45 0.29 -12.65
C ILE A 49 10.26 1.41 -11.63
N ALA A 50 9.86 1.09 -10.40
CA ALA A 50 9.79 2.03 -9.29
C ALA A 50 10.13 1.36 -7.94
N GLY A 51 10.77 2.11 -7.04
CA GLY A 51 11.28 1.60 -5.77
C GLY A 51 12.60 0.83 -5.89
N PRO A 52 12.99 0.03 -4.87
CA PRO A 52 12.27 -0.22 -3.62
C PRO A 52 12.18 1.01 -2.71
N LEU A 53 10.99 1.29 -2.19
CA LEU A 53 10.76 2.30 -1.16
C LEU A 53 10.51 1.60 0.19
N ASN A 54 11.06 2.13 1.28
CA ASN A 54 10.79 1.57 2.61
C ASN A 54 9.36 1.93 3.04
N THR A 55 8.63 0.94 3.57
CA THR A 55 7.33 1.18 4.18
C THR A 55 7.51 1.96 5.49
N PRO A 56 6.69 2.99 5.78
CA PRO A 56 6.80 3.78 7.00
C PRO A 56 6.72 2.95 8.28
N THR A 57 7.26 3.53 9.35
CA THR A 57 7.16 2.98 10.72
C THR A 57 6.59 4.03 11.68
N THR A 58 5.69 4.89 11.19
CA THR A 58 5.19 6.09 11.88
C THR A 58 4.53 5.80 13.23
N GLY A 59 3.97 4.60 13.43
CA GLY A 59 3.39 4.14 14.69
C GLY A 59 4.34 3.37 15.63
N CYS A 60 5.59 3.16 15.24
CA CYS A 60 6.50 2.32 16.01
C CYS A 60 7.27 3.11 17.08
N THR A 61 7.23 2.61 18.33
CA THR A 61 8.11 3.07 19.41
C THR A 61 9.13 1.99 19.77
N GLY A 62 10.41 2.20 19.46
CA GLY A 62 11.51 1.28 19.80
C GLY A 62 12.09 0.54 18.60
N SER A 63 12.29 -0.78 18.73
CA SER A 63 12.90 -1.59 17.66
C SER A 63 11.87 -1.95 16.59
N CYS A 64 11.82 -1.18 15.50
CA CYS A 64 10.86 -1.31 14.40
C CYS A 64 11.20 -2.43 13.42
N THR A 65 11.52 -3.61 13.95
CA THR A 65 12.10 -4.73 13.19
C THR A 65 11.07 -5.73 12.67
N ALA A 66 9.79 -5.60 13.05
CA ALA A 66 8.73 -6.54 12.67
C ALA A 66 7.96 -6.10 11.41
N ASN A 67 8.24 -4.94 10.83
CA ASN A 67 7.53 -4.47 9.64
C ASN A 67 7.94 -5.26 8.40
N ARG A 68 7.08 -6.18 7.96
CA ARG A 68 7.24 -6.90 6.70
C ARG A 68 6.52 -6.20 5.54
N GLY A 69 5.64 -5.24 5.85
CA GLY A 69 4.55 -4.81 4.98
C GLY A 69 3.37 -5.80 5.02
N GLY A 70 2.24 -5.39 4.45
CA GLY A 70 1.06 -6.24 4.27
C GLY A 70 0.74 -6.48 2.79
N PRO A 71 -0.27 -7.29 2.49
CA PRO A 71 -0.77 -7.45 1.12
C PRO A 71 -1.17 -6.09 0.52
N PRO A 72 -0.61 -5.71 -0.64
CA PRO A 72 -0.98 -4.45 -1.27
C PRO A 72 -2.41 -4.47 -1.79
N THR A 73 -3.12 -3.37 -1.58
CA THR A 73 -4.35 -3.01 -2.30
C THR A 73 -4.01 -2.02 -3.41
N ILE A 74 -4.78 -2.03 -4.49
CA ILE A 74 -4.59 -1.13 -5.62
C ILE A 74 -5.94 -0.50 -5.95
N ALA A 75 -6.01 0.83 -5.91
CA ALA A 75 -7.22 1.61 -6.21
C ALA A 75 -6.84 3.06 -6.52
N ASP A 76 -7.75 3.80 -7.14
CA ASP A 76 -7.64 5.25 -7.31
C ASP A 76 -7.99 5.93 -5.99
N PHE A 77 -6.98 6.27 -5.20
CA PHE A 77 -7.18 6.77 -3.84
C PHE A 77 -7.36 8.29 -3.79
N ASP A 78 -6.92 9.01 -4.82
CA ASP A 78 -7.03 10.47 -4.87
C ASP A 78 -8.02 11.01 -5.91
N GLY A 79 -8.62 10.12 -6.71
CA GLY A 79 -9.64 10.43 -7.70
C GLY A 79 -9.05 11.01 -9.01
N ASP A 80 -7.75 10.85 -9.28
CA ASP A 80 -7.12 11.35 -10.50
C ASP A 80 -7.34 10.42 -11.73
N GLY A 81 -7.95 9.25 -11.52
CA GLY A 81 -8.22 8.23 -12.53
C GLY A 81 -7.11 7.20 -12.69
N ARG A 82 -6.06 7.23 -11.85
CA ARG A 82 -4.96 6.27 -11.82
C ARG A 82 -4.96 5.49 -10.53
N PRO A 83 -4.33 4.31 -10.51
CA PRO A 83 -4.25 3.52 -9.28
C PRO A 83 -3.01 3.86 -8.45
N GLU A 84 -3.22 4.03 -7.15
CA GLU A 84 -2.17 4.07 -6.14
C GLU A 84 -2.16 2.76 -5.32
N ILE A 85 -1.19 2.63 -4.41
CA ILE A 85 -0.92 1.42 -3.65
C ILE A 85 -1.27 1.65 -2.18
N GLY A 86 -2.17 0.86 -1.61
CA GLY A 86 -2.44 0.84 -0.16
C GLY A 86 -1.75 -0.33 0.52
N ILE A 87 -1.04 -0.09 1.64
CA ILE A 87 -0.37 -1.13 2.42
C ILE A 87 -0.66 -0.95 3.91
N ALA A 88 -1.40 -1.91 4.47
CA ALA A 88 -1.50 -2.11 5.91
C ALA A 88 -0.27 -2.87 6.44
N GLY A 89 0.77 -2.12 6.82
CA GLY A 89 2.00 -2.66 7.42
C GLY A 89 1.85 -2.92 8.92
N GLY A 90 2.90 -3.48 9.54
CA GLY A 90 2.85 -3.86 10.96
C GLY A 90 2.78 -2.69 11.95
N TYR A 91 2.93 -1.44 11.50
CA TYR A 91 2.89 -0.25 12.36
C TYR A 91 2.00 0.87 11.84
N SER A 92 1.59 0.80 10.58
CA SER A 92 0.86 1.87 9.92
C SER A 92 0.14 1.36 8.69
N ASP A 93 -1.01 1.95 8.41
CA ASP A 93 -1.64 1.91 7.10
C ASP A 93 -1.11 3.10 6.29
N SER A 94 -0.82 2.91 5.00
CA SER A 94 -0.14 3.92 4.18
C SER A 94 -0.52 3.76 2.72
N VAL A 95 -0.72 4.90 2.05
CA VAL A 95 -0.90 4.96 0.59
C VAL A 95 0.36 5.50 -0.06
N TYR A 96 0.74 4.90 -1.18
CA TYR A 96 1.92 5.20 -1.97
C TYR A 96 1.52 5.44 -3.42
N ASP A 97 2.25 6.31 -4.09
CA ASP A 97 2.01 6.68 -5.47
C ASP A 97 3.34 6.84 -6.20
N ASP A 98 3.38 6.63 -7.51
CA ASP A 98 4.51 6.93 -8.37
C ASP A 98 4.36 8.32 -8.99
N TYR A 99 5.32 9.20 -8.69
CA TYR A 99 5.20 10.58 -9.16
C TYR A 99 5.40 10.67 -10.68
N ARG A 100 4.49 11.38 -11.34
CA ARG A 100 4.59 11.72 -12.77
C ARG A 100 4.81 13.21 -12.95
N GLU A 101 5.59 13.57 -13.95
CA GLU A 101 5.95 14.98 -14.18
C GLU A 101 4.70 15.85 -14.40
N GLY A 102 4.51 16.85 -13.53
CA GLY A 102 3.42 17.83 -13.64
C GLY A 102 2.19 17.52 -12.79
N GLU A 103 2.18 16.42 -12.06
CA GLU A 103 1.09 16.10 -11.12
C GLU A 103 1.24 16.76 -9.76
N PRO A 104 0.13 17.06 -9.08
CA PRO A 104 0.18 17.58 -7.73
C PRO A 104 0.69 16.50 -6.76
N ILE A 105 1.78 16.79 -6.06
CA ILE A 105 2.22 16.00 -4.90
C ILE A 105 1.67 16.69 -3.63
N PRO A 106 1.19 15.94 -2.61
CA PRO A 106 0.77 16.55 -1.35
C PRO A 106 1.87 17.40 -0.70
N GLU A 107 1.46 18.44 0.03
CA GLU A 107 2.38 19.41 0.63
C GLU A 107 3.42 18.73 1.55
N GLY A 108 4.69 19.13 1.42
CA GLY A 108 5.78 18.61 2.26
C GLY A 108 6.41 17.31 1.77
N ILE A 109 5.94 16.75 0.66
CA ILE A 109 6.55 15.60 0.00
C ILE A 109 7.37 16.06 -1.22
N THR A 110 8.48 15.39 -1.48
CA THR A 110 9.29 15.58 -2.70
C THR A 110 9.54 14.22 -3.35
N ALA A 111 9.31 14.14 -4.65
CA ALA A 111 9.62 12.98 -5.48
C ALA A 111 10.06 13.46 -6.87
N ASN A 112 10.90 12.69 -7.55
CA ASN A 112 11.22 12.88 -8.97
C ASN A 112 10.35 11.97 -9.83
N PRO A 113 10.08 12.33 -11.10
CA PRO A 113 9.27 11.49 -11.97
C PRO A 113 9.77 10.05 -12.04
N GLY A 114 8.87 9.08 -11.84
CA GLY A 114 9.15 7.65 -11.75
C GLY A 114 9.57 7.15 -10.36
N GLU A 115 9.66 8.02 -9.36
CA GLU A 115 9.90 7.62 -7.96
C GLU A 115 8.59 7.36 -7.23
N LEU A 116 8.55 6.29 -6.44
CA LEU A 116 7.51 6.09 -5.44
C LEU A 116 7.66 7.10 -4.30
N PHE A 117 6.53 7.59 -3.79
CA PHE A 117 6.45 8.36 -2.56
C PHE A 117 5.28 7.90 -1.68
N VAL A 118 5.32 8.25 -0.41
CA VAL A 118 4.23 7.97 0.55
C VAL A 118 3.30 9.17 0.55
N ARG A 119 2.05 9.02 0.07
CA ARG A 119 1.04 10.08 0.11
C ARG A 119 0.65 10.42 1.53
N TRP A 120 0.34 9.41 2.33
CA TRP A 120 0.08 9.55 3.75
C TRP A 120 0.37 8.23 4.48
N SER A 121 0.56 8.34 5.79
CA SER A 121 0.81 7.21 6.68
C SER A 121 0.19 7.48 8.04
N ILE A 122 -0.65 6.56 8.50
CA ILE A 122 -1.34 6.66 9.78
C ILE A 122 -0.93 5.50 10.70
N PRO A 123 -0.58 5.75 11.97
CA PRO A 123 -0.31 4.69 12.93
C PRO A 123 -1.49 3.74 13.11
N THR A 124 -1.23 2.44 13.17
CA THR A 124 -2.24 1.40 13.48
C THR A 124 -1.87 0.67 14.77
N GLN A 125 -2.88 0.13 15.47
CA GLN A 125 -2.68 -0.70 16.66
C GLN A 125 -2.97 -2.16 16.35
N ASP A 126 -1.97 -2.81 15.74
CA ASP A 126 -1.98 -4.22 15.35
C ASP A 126 -0.62 -4.84 15.69
N HIS A 127 -0.38 -5.03 16.98
CA HIS A 127 0.92 -5.49 17.49
C HIS A 127 1.10 -7.01 17.39
N SER A 128 0.03 -7.75 17.07
CA SER A 128 0.00 -9.20 17.07
C SER A 128 0.23 -9.83 15.69
N SER A 129 -0.38 -9.30 14.62
CA SER A 129 -0.38 -9.96 13.30
C SER A 129 0.70 -9.45 12.33
N ASN A 130 1.15 -8.19 12.48
CA ASN A 130 2.22 -7.53 11.70
C ASN A 130 2.05 -7.54 10.15
N ALA A 131 0.94 -8.04 9.62
CA ALA A 131 0.61 -8.11 8.20
C ALA A 131 -0.92 -8.30 8.01
N THR A 132 -1.67 -7.23 8.25
CA THR A 132 -3.12 -7.20 8.01
C THR A 132 -3.42 -6.71 6.60
N GLY A 133 -4.52 -7.17 6.00
CA GLY A 133 -5.02 -6.62 4.74
C GLY A 133 -6.06 -5.53 5.01
N SER A 134 -6.10 -4.51 4.17
CA SER A 134 -7.23 -3.58 4.09
C SER A 134 -8.17 -3.95 2.94
N SER A 135 -9.37 -3.38 2.94
CA SER A 135 -10.28 -3.42 1.79
C SER A 135 -10.50 -2.00 1.29
N VAL A 136 -10.62 -1.83 -0.02
CA VAL A 136 -10.70 -0.51 -0.65
C VAL A 136 -11.92 -0.40 -1.54
N PHE A 137 -12.64 0.71 -1.42
CA PHE A 137 -13.88 0.95 -2.16
C PHE A 137 -14.24 2.44 -2.11
N ASP A 138 -14.70 3.02 -3.22
CA ASP A 138 -15.31 4.36 -3.26
C ASP A 138 -16.70 4.30 -2.60
N CYS A 139 -16.75 4.59 -1.30
CA CYS A 139 -17.91 4.40 -0.43
C CYS A 139 -18.99 5.46 -0.67
N GLN A 140 -18.61 6.64 -1.16
CA GLN A 140 -19.45 7.82 -1.30
C GLN A 140 -19.74 8.20 -2.76
N GLY A 141 -19.06 7.56 -3.71
CA GLY A 141 -19.20 7.83 -5.14
C GLY A 141 -18.51 9.12 -5.59
N ASP A 142 -17.45 9.56 -4.92
CA ASP A 142 -16.74 10.80 -5.28
C ASP A 142 -15.54 10.57 -6.22
N GLY A 143 -15.25 9.31 -6.55
CA GLY A 143 -14.17 8.90 -7.44
C GLY A 143 -12.88 8.54 -6.73
N ALA A 144 -12.71 8.92 -5.46
CA ALA A 144 -11.60 8.48 -4.63
C ALA A 144 -12.02 7.23 -3.84
N ALA A 145 -11.12 6.26 -3.72
CA ALA A 145 -11.36 5.04 -2.94
C ALA A 145 -10.98 5.25 -1.47
N GLU A 146 -11.83 4.76 -0.56
CA GLU A 146 -11.55 4.75 0.87
C GLU A 146 -10.82 3.48 1.27
N VAL A 147 -10.00 3.60 2.32
CA VAL A 147 -9.40 2.45 3.00
C VAL A 147 -10.29 2.03 4.16
N VAL A 148 -10.83 0.81 4.09
CA VAL A 148 -11.51 0.14 5.20
C VAL A 148 -10.51 -0.77 5.91
N TYR A 149 -10.25 -0.49 7.18
CA TYR A 149 -9.25 -1.19 7.97
C TYR A 149 -9.76 -1.47 9.37
N ALA A 150 -9.48 -2.67 9.89
CA ALA A 150 -9.85 -3.09 11.23
C ALA A 150 -8.60 -3.45 12.02
N ASP A 151 -8.35 -2.74 13.12
CA ASP A 151 -7.28 -3.04 14.07
C ASP A 151 -7.83 -3.67 15.36
N GLU A 152 -6.97 -3.90 16.36
CA GLU A 152 -7.36 -4.56 17.61
C GLU A 152 -8.44 -3.78 18.39
N CYS A 153 -8.61 -2.48 18.10
CA CYS A 153 -9.49 -1.57 18.84
C CYS A 153 -10.66 -1.04 18.01
N TYR A 154 -10.51 -0.85 16.70
CA TYR A 154 -11.50 -0.17 15.86
C TYR A 154 -11.57 -0.72 14.43
N LEU A 155 -12.77 -0.73 13.86
CA LEU A 155 -13.00 -0.64 12.43
C LEU A 155 -12.99 0.84 12.03
N ARG A 156 -12.23 1.19 10.99
CA ARG A 156 -12.14 2.54 10.46
C ARG A 156 -12.31 2.58 8.94
N VAL A 157 -12.80 3.72 8.47
CA VAL A 157 -12.79 4.12 7.07
C VAL A 157 -11.95 5.39 6.98
N TYR A 158 -10.87 5.34 6.20
CA TYR A 158 -9.99 6.46 5.95
C TYR A 158 -10.19 6.99 4.54
N SER A 159 -10.16 8.31 4.40
CA SER A 159 -10.02 9.00 3.12
C SER A 159 -8.79 8.50 2.37
N GLY A 160 -8.95 8.08 1.12
CA GLY A 160 -7.82 7.71 0.26
C GLY A 160 -6.88 8.88 -0.04
N VAL A 161 -7.38 10.12 0.02
CA VAL A 161 -6.63 11.32 -0.33
C VAL A 161 -5.56 11.66 0.71
N ASP A 162 -5.92 11.59 2.00
CA ASP A 162 -5.12 12.16 3.09
C ASP A 162 -5.11 11.33 4.39
N GLY A 163 -5.77 10.17 4.40
CA GLY A 163 -5.84 9.30 5.58
C GLY A 163 -6.76 9.84 6.69
N THR A 164 -7.53 10.90 6.45
CA THR A 164 -8.49 11.41 7.45
C THR A 164 -9.54 10.36 7.79
N VAL A 165 -9.85 10.21 9.09
CA VAL A 165 -10.86 9.25 9.56
C VAL A 165 -12.25 9.75 9.21
N GLN A 166 -12.94 9.05 8.32
CA GLN A 166 -14.32 9.34 7.93
C GLN A 166 -15.33 8.57 8.79
N LEU A 167 -14.97 7.35 9.20
CA LEU A 167 -15.76 6.52 10.13
C LEU A 167 -14.84 5.81 11.11
N GLU A 168 -15.28 5.71 12.36
CA GLU A 168 -14.64 4.89 13.39
C GLU A 168 -15.73 4.16 14.18
N TRP A 169 -15.53 2.85 14.38
CA TRP A 169 -16.41 2.01 15.18
C TRP A 169 -15.59 1.10 16.09
N PRO A 170 -15.87 1.03 17.40
CA PRO A 170 -15.08 0.21 18.33
C PRO A 170 -15.26 -1.29 18.07
N ASN A 171 -14.15 -2.02 17.99
CA ASN A 171 -14.14 -3.48 18.00
C ASN A 171 -14.30 -3.96 19.45
N THR A 172 -15.35 -4.74 19.71
CA THR A 172 -15.59 -5.35 21.03
C THR A 172 -14.99 -6.76 21.17
N SER A 173 -14.26 -7.23 20.15
CA SER A 173 -13.55 -8.50 20.14
C SER A 173 -12.11 -8.26 19.71
N GLY A 174 -11.15 -8.57 20.59
CA GLY A 174 -9.73 -8.59 20.25
C GLY A 174 -9.29 -10.02 19.92
N THR A 175 -8.42 -10.17 18.92
CA THR A 175 -7.71 -11.42 18.59
C THR A 175 -6.66 -11.70 19.67
N ILE A 176 -7.10 -12.13 20.86
CA ILE A 176 -6.19 -12.29 22.01
C ILE A 176 -5.47 -13.64 22.08
N HIS A 177 -5.67 -14.59 21.16
CA HIS A 177 -4.93 -15.87 21.12
C HIS A 177 -4.85 -16.42 19.68
N GLU A 178 -3.64 -16.74 19.23
CA GLU A 178 -3.34 -17.70 18.16
C GLU A 178 -2.69 -18.95 18.78
#